data_AF-A0A6U0WMX4-F1
#
_entry.id   AF-A0A6U0WMX4-F1
#
_cell.length_a   1.000
_cell.length_b   1.000
_cell.length_c   1.000
_cell.angle_alpha   90.00
_cell.angle_beta   90.00
_cell.angle_gamma   90.00
#
_symmetry.space_group_name_H-M   'P 1'
#
loop_
_entity.id
_entity.type
_entity.pdbx_description
1 polymer ?
#
loop_
_entity_poly.entity_id
_entity_poly.type
_entity_poly.pdbx_seq_one_letter_code
_entity_poly.pdbx_strand_id
1 'polypeptide(L)'
;VGARHLHGVISCSSGPEAQPLTMIVYNCRITGHEMISDSYAHEDCGVTGLFKVRSQFVTEGGGPIAGVDEEGDDQAELVNNVEAAARLQEFSFDNKAQFKEWFKGLAQAIRKKLKEDPDVDQAGVKAWMSNCQGILKWVNDNWSDLQFYTNPDFDIEGTMAFAIHQEEKDFYFMSDTLKAVKF
;
A
#
# COMPACT_ATOMS: atom_id res chain seq x y z
N VAL A 1 -13.39 58.95 -35.16
CA VAL A 1 -14.47 58.75 -34.17
C VAL A 1 -15.21 57.48 -34.56
N GLY A 2 -15.24 56.46 -33.69
CA GLY A 2 -15.98 55.20 -33.94
C GLY A 2 -15.24 53.99 -33.40
N ALA A 3 -15.60 53.57 -32.18
CA ALA A 3 -14.92 52.57 -31.37
C ALA A 3 -15.05 51.13 -31.90
N ARG A 4 -13.98 50.35 -31.67
CA ARG A 4 -13.85 48.92 -31.96
C ARG A 4 -14.80 48.12 -31.06
N HIS A 5 -15.66 47.28 -31.65
CA HIS A 5 -16.40 46.27 -30.92
C HIS A 5 -15.54 45.02 -30.75
N LEU A 6 -15.18 44.75 -29.50
CA LEU A 6 -14.66 43.48 -29.00
C LEU A 6 -15.79 42.44 -29.04
N HIS A 7 -15.57 41.31 -29.69
CA HIS A 7 -16.26 40.06 -29.32
C HIS A 7 -15.18 39.01 -29.10
N GLY A 8 -14.88 38.79 -27.83
CA GLY A 8 -14.02 37.71 -27.37
C GLY A 8 -14.72 36.38 -27.58
N VAL A 9 -14.03 35.47 -28.27
CA VAL A 9 -14.34 34.05 -28.22
C VAL A 9 -13.59 33.53 -26.99
N ILE A 10 -14.28 33.49 -25.86
CA ILE A 10 -13.81 32.77 -24.68
C ILE A 10 -13.87 31.29 -25.05
N SER A 11 -12.70 30.73 -25.39
CA SER A 11 -12.50 29.30 -25.45
C SER A 11 -12.89 28.73 -24.08
N CYS A 12 -13.96 27.93 -24.05
CA CYS A 12 -14.26 27.07 -22.92
C CYS A 12 -13.04 26.16 -22.70
N SER A 13 -12.19 26.53 -21.74
CA SER A 13 -11.23 25.63 -21.15
C SER A 13 -12.00 24.49 -20.52
N SER A 14 -11.89 23.30 -21.11
CA SER A 14 -12.28 22.02 -20.54
C SER A 14 -11.75 21.95 -19.11
N GLY A 15 -12.66 22.00 -18.13
CA GLY A 15 -12.34 21.68 -16.74
C GLY A 15 -11.78 20.25 -16.65
N PRO A 16 -11.08 19.91 -15.56
CA PRO A 16 -10.55 18.56 -15.38
C PRO A 16 -11.71 17.58 -15.46
N GLU A 17 -11.65 16.71 -16.47
CA GLU A 17 -12.58 15.61 -16.68
C GLU A 17 -12.61 14.79 -15.38
N ALA A 18 -13.75 14.83 -14.68
CA ALA A 18 -13.94 14.06 -13.46
C ALA A 18 -13.87 12.58 -13.85
N GLN A 19 -12.73 11.97 -13.58
CA GLN A 19 -12.51 10.53 -13.77
C GLN A 19 -13.60 9.79 -12.99
N PRO A 20 -14.27 8.79 -13.58
CA PRO A 20 -15.27 7.99 -12.86
C PRO A 20 -14.64 7.39 -11.60
N LEU A 21 -15.37 7.37 -10.49
CA LEU A 21 -14.95 6.81 -9.20
C LEU A 21 -14.85 5.28 -9.31
N THR A 22 -13.83 4.78 -10.01
CA THR A 22 -13.47 3.36 -10.01
C THR A 22 -12.61 3.09 -8.79
N MET A 23 -13.05 2.20 -7.90
CA MET A 23 -12.26 1.78 -6.75
C MET A 23 -11.09 0.92 -7.24
N ILE A 24 -9.90 1.14 -6.69
CA ILE A 24 -8.71 0.35 -6.99
C ILE A 24 -8.33 -0.49 -5.79
N VAL A 25 -8.24 -1.81 -5.99
CA VAL A 25 -7.68 -2.75 -5.03
C VAL A 25 -6.31 -3.20 -5.52
N TYR A 26 -5.35 -3.25 -4.61
CA TYR A 26 -3.98 -3.66 -4.88
C TYR A 26 -3.76 -5.08 -4.35
N ASN A 27 -3.68 -6.02 -5.29
CA ASN A 27 -3.52 -7.44 -4.98
C ASN A 27 -2.06 -7.86 -5.11
N CYS A 28 -1.62 -8.83 -4.32
CA CYS A 28 -0.33 -9.46 -4.49
C CYS A 28 -0.23 -10.09 -5.89
N ARG A 29 0.84 -9.79 -6.63
CA ARG A 29 1.09 -10.36 -7.97
C ARG A 29 1.32 -11.88 -7.98
N ILE A 30 1.72 -12.45 -6.85
CA ILE A 30 1.99 -13.89 -6.71
C ILE A 30 0.71 -14.62 -6.33
N THR A 31 0.11 -14.25 -5.20
CA THR A 31 -0.98 -15.00 -4.57
C THR A 31 -2.36 -14.51 -5.00
N GLY A 32 -2.47 -13.26 -5.48
CA GLY A 32 -3.74 -12.64 -5.84
C GLY A 32 -4.54 -12.10 -4.66
N HIS A 33 -4.10 -12.30 -3.41
CA HIS A 33 -4.75 -11.74 -2.23
C HIS A 33 -4.68 -10.22 -2.22
N GLU A 34 -5.76 -9.59 -1.79
CA GLU A 34 -5.81 -8.16 -1.50
C GLU A 34 -4.86 -7.80 -0.36
N MET A 35 -4.09 -6.73 -0.55
CA MET A 35 -3.16 -6.22 0.45
C MET A 35 -3.54 -4.81 0.93
N ILE A 36 -4.07 -3.98 0.03
CA ILE A 36 -4.48 -2.61 0.33
C ILE A 36 -5.39 -2.08 -0.80
N SER A 37 -6.10 -0.98 -0.57
CA SER A 37 -6.91 -0.28 -1.58
C SER A 37 -6.53 1.21 -1.70
N ASP A 38 -7.08 1.89 -2.70
CA ASP A 38 -6.96 3.34 -2.90
C ASP A 38 -7.82 4.17 -1.92
N SER A 39 -8.58 3.52 -1.04
CA SER A 39 -9.27 4.18 0.07
C SER A 39 -8.32 4.74 1.14
N TYR A 40 -7.04 4.35 1.09
CA TYR A 40 -5.99 4.83 1.98
C TYR A 40 -5.00 5.69 1.19
N ALA A 41 -4.52 6.79 1.79
CA ALA A 41 -3.53 7.65 1.15
C ALA A 41 -2.17 6.93 1.05
N HIS A 42 -1.62 6.83 -0.16
CA HIS A 42 -0.29 6.26 -0.41
C HIS A 42 0.73 7.40 -0.40
N GLU A 43 1.51 7.48 0.67
CA GLU A 43 2.53 8.51 0.88
C GLU A 43 3.91 8.01 0.43
N ASP A 44 4.72 8.90 -0.16
CA ASP A 44 6.13 8.61 -0.42
C ASP A 44 6.92 8.53 0.90
N CYS A 45 7.74 7.50 1.05
CA CYS A 45 8.62 7.31 2.20
C CYS A 45 10.11 7.51 1.86
N GLY A 46 10.42 8.05 0.68
CA GLY A 46 11.78 8.33 0.23
C GLY A 46 12.54 7.10 -0.28
N VAL A 47 11.86 5.96 -0.43
CA VAL A 47 12.45 4.70 -0.93
C VAL A 47 11.68 4.28 -2.17
N THR A 48 12.33 4.32 -3.33
CA THR A 48 11.69 3.91 -4.59
C THR A 48 11.22 2.46 -4.53
N GLY A 49 9.96 2.25 -4.89
CA GLY A 49 9.30 0.94 -4.84
C GLY A 49 8.65 0.60 -3.49
N LEU A 50 8.69 1.51 -2.52
CA LEU A 50 8.02 1.39 -1.23
C LEU A 50 7.15 2.63 -1.00
N PHE A 51 5.92 2.43 -0.56
CA PHE A 51 5.05 3.52 -0.13
C PHE A 51 4.51 3.24 1.26
N LYS A 52 4.16 4.32 1.96
CA LYS A 52 3.64 4.31 3.32
C LYS A 52 2.14 4.58 3.32
N VAL A 53 1.43 3.94 4.23
CA VAL A 53 0.03 4.14 4.53
C VAL A 53 -0.12 4.36 6.02
N ARG A 54 -0.71 5.50 6.40
CA ARG A 54 -1.08 5.77 7.79
C ARG A 54 -2.34 4.98 8.13
N SER A 55 -2.30 4.26 9.24
CA SER A 55 -3.48 3.58 9.78
C SER A 55 -4.01 4.32 11.01
N GLN A 56 -5.17 3.87 11.49
CA GLN A 56 -5.79 4.33 12.73
C GLN A 56 -6.55 3.16 13.35
N PHE A 57 -6.62 3.15 14.68
CA PHE A 57 -7.54 2.27 15.39
C PHE A 57 -8.98 2.75 15.20
N VAL A 58 -9.89 1.82 14.92
CA VAL A 58 -11.33 2.05 14.80
C VAL A 58 -12.06 1.00 15.61
N THR A 59 -13.31 1.27 16.00
CA THR A 59 -14.13 0.22 16.61
C THR A 59 -14.43 -0.87 15.59
N GLU A 60 -14.45 -2.12 16.04
CA GLU A 60 -14.84 -3.25 15.20
C GLU A 60 -16.22 -2.97 14.56
N GLY A 61 -16.28 -2.97 13.23
CA GLY A 61 -17.46 -2.53 12.46
C GLY A 61 -17.38 -1.12 11.86
N GLY A 62 -16.28 -0.38 12.08
CA GLY A 62 -15.96 0.85 11.35
C GLY A 62 -16.66 2.12 11.83
N GLY A 63 -17.15 2.13 13.08
CA GLY A 63 -17.79 3.30 13.68
C GLY A 63 -16.76 4.34 14.17
N PRO A 64 -17.14 5.63 14.24
CA PRO A 64 -16.32 6.64 14.90
C PRO A 64 -16.18 6.35 16.41
N ILE A 65 -15.01 6.62 16.97
CA ILE A 65 -14.73 6.47 18.40
C ILE A 65 -15.50 7.56 19.16
N ALA A 66 -16.68 7.24 19.69
CA ALA A 66 -17.43 8.14 20.56
C ALA A 66 -16.84 8.07 21.98
N GLY A 67 -16.69 9.23 22.62
CA GLY A 67 -16.00 9.42 23.90
C GLY A 67 -16.34 8.41 24.98
N VAL A 68 -15.28 7.94 25.65
CA VAL A 68 -15.33 6.99 26.75
C VAL A 68 -15.82 7.73 28.00
N ASP A 69 -17.10 7.59 28.34
CA ASP A 69 -17.63 7.91 29.68
C ASP A 69 -17.41 6.70 30.60
N GLU A 70 -16.96 6.95 31.83
CA GLU A 70 -16.42 5.98 32.80
C GLU A 70 -17.41 4.96 33.43
N GLU A 71 -18.57 4.67 32.84
CA GLU A 71 -19.49 3.66 33.41
C GLU A 71 -20.20 2.84 32.32
N GLY A 72 -19.55 1.77 31.85
CA GLY A 72 -20.19 0.78 30.98
C GLY A 72 -19.20 -0.26 30.44
N ASP A 73 -19.38 -1.51 30.84
CA ASP A 73 -18.62 -2.70 30.41
C ASP A 73 -19.01 -3.12 28.97
N ASP A 74 -18.77 -2.25 28.00
CA ASP A 74 -18.74 -2.57 26.57
C ASP A 74 -17.39 -2.09 26.02
N GLN A 75 -16.33 -2.85 26.32
CA GLN A 75 -15.01 -2.63 25.72
C GLN A 75 -15.12 -2.92 24.21
N ALA A 76 -15.55 -1.93 23.43
CA ALA A 76 -15.52 -1.99 21.99
C ALA A 76 -14.08 -2.29 21.56
N GLU A 77 -13.84 -3.47 20.98
CA GLU A 77 -12.52 -3.88 20.55
C GLU A 77 -12.04 -2.94 19.44
N LEU A 78 -10.90 -2.29 19.69
CA LEU A 78 -10.28 -1.40 18.73
C LEU A 78 -9.41 -2.22 17.79
N VAL A 79 -9.73 -2.19 16.51
CA VAL A 79 -9.00 -2.88 15.45
C VAL A 79 -8.28 -1.88 14.55
N ASN A 80 -7.10 -2.24 14.06
CA ASN A 80 -6.39 -1.40 13.10
C ASN A 80 -7.11 -1.46 11.75
N ASN A 81 -7.47 -0.29 11.20
CA ASN A 81 -8.29 -0.25 9.99
C ASN A 81 -7.61 -0.83 8.74
N VAL A 82 -6.27 -0.77 8.63
CA VAL A 82 -5.53 -1.35 7.49
C VAL A 82 -5.46 -2.88 7.63
N GLU A 83 -5.16 -3.36 8.83
CA GLU A 83 -5.12 -4.80 9.12
C GLU A 83 -6.49 -5.44 8.88
N ALA A 84 -7.54 -4.83 9.42
CA ALA A 84 -8.90 -5.35 9.32
C ALA A 84 -9.42 -5.37 7.87
N ALA A 85 -9.10 -4.34 7.07
CA ALA A 85 -9.58 -4.25 5.69
C ALA A 85 -9.07 -5.39 4.80
N ALA A 86 -7.77 -5.68 4.86
CA ALA A 86 -7.16 -6.79 4.09
C ALA A 86 -7.06 -8.09 4.90
N ARG A 87 -7.56 -8.12 6.15
CA ARG A 87 -7.46 -9.23 7.12
C ARG A 87 -6.01 -9.72 7.31
N LEU A 88 -5.07 -8.78 7.32
CA LEU A 88 -3.65 -9.07 7.43
C LEU A 88 -3.33 -9.81 8.73
N GLN A 89 -2.41 -10.76 8.66
CA GLN A 89 -2.00 -11.60 9.79
C GLN A 89 -0.54 -11.31 10.15
N GLU A 90 -0.24 -11.11 11.42
CA GLU A 90 1.14 -10.89 11.85
C GLU A 90 2.00 -12.13 11.58
N PHE A 91 3.21 -11.88 11.09
CA PHE A 91 4.22 -12.87 10.79
C PHE A 91 5.54 -12.43 11.43
N SER A 92 6.37 -13.39 11.81
CA SER A 92 7.68 -13.13 12.40
C SER A 92 8.74 -13.98 11.75
N PHE A 93 9.85 -13.36 11.38
CA PHE A 93 11.06 -14.06 10.97
C PHE A 93 11.95 -14.29 12.19
N ASP A 94 12.57 -15.47 12.28
CA ASP A 94 13.49 -15.75 13.39
C ASP A 94 14.72 -14.83 13.38
N ASN A 95 15.15 -14.40 12.18
CA ASN A 95 16.32 -13.56 12.00
C ASN A 95 16.36 -12.87 10.62
N LYS A 96 17.26 -11.89 10.49
CA LYS A 96 17.53 -11.16 9.24
C LYS A 96 17.91 -12.06 8.07
N ALA A 97 18.50 -13.24 8.30
CA ALA A 97 18.94 -14.13 7.23
C ALA A 97 17.73 -14.83 6.57
N GLN A 98 16.77 -15.32 7.36
CA GLN A 98 15.53 -15.89 6.83
C GLN A 98 14.72 -14.86 6.04
N PHE A 99 14.59 -13.63 6.56
CA PHE A 99 13.96 -12.54 5.80
C PHE A 99 14.66 -12.29 4.47
N LYS A 100 16.00 -12.23 4.45
CA LYS A 100 16.77 -12.01 3.22
C LYS A 100 16.58 -13.16 2.22
N GLU A 101 16.45 -14.39 2.70
CA GLU A 101 16.17 -15.56 1.87
C GLU A 101 14.78 -15.48 1.23
N TRP A 102 13.75 -15.23 2.04
CA TRP A 102 12.38 -14.99 1.59
C TRP A 102 12.32 -13.85 0.56
N PHE A 103 12.90 -12.69 0.89
CA PHE A 103 12.89 -11.51 0.03
C PHE A 103 13.58 -11.78 -1.31
N LYS A 104 14.68 -12.55 -1.31
CA LYS A 104 15.36 -12.96 -2.54
C LYS A 104 14.46 -13.85 -3.41
N GLY A 105 13.74 -14.80 -2.79
CA GLY A 105 12.75 -15.63 -3.46
C GLY A 105 11.65 -14.79 -4.11
N LEU A 106 11.03 -13.91 -3.32
CA LEU A 106 10.02 -12.96 -3.77
C LEU A 106 10.52 -12.09 -4.92
N ALA A 107 11.73 -11.53 -4.82
CA ALA A 107 12.31 -10.69 -5.87
C ALA A 107 12.44 -11.41 -7.22
N GLN A 108 12.82 -12.68 -7.23
CA GLN A 108 12.89 -13.45 -8.46
C GLN A 108 11.50 -13.78 -9.01
N ALA A 109 10.54 -14.12 -8.14
CA ALA A 109 9.17 -14.41 -8.53
C ALA A 109 8.47 -13.18 -9.14
N ILE A 110 8.59 -12.02 -8.50
CA ILE A 110 8.06 -10.75 -8.99
C ILE A 110 8.71 -10.35 -10.30
N ARG A 111 10.03 -10.51 -10.45
CA ARG A 111 10.70 -10.24 -11.73
C ARG A 111 10.13 -11.06 -12.89
N LYS A 112 9.68 -12.29 -12.64
CA LYS A 112 9.01 -13.11 -13.66
C LYS A 112 7.62 -12.55 -13.96
N LYS A 113 6.81 -12.26 -12.94
CA LYS A 113 5.48 -11.66 -13.10
C LYS A 113 5.51 -10.32 -13.84
N LEU A 114 6.48 -9.45 -13.54
CA LEU A 114 6.64 -8.17 -14.22
C LEU A 114 6.98 -8.32 -15.71
N LYS A 115 7.65 -9.41 -16.13
CA LYS A 115 7.91 -9.68 -17.55
C LYS A 115 6.70 -10.21 -18.30
N GLU A 116 5.78 -10.84 -17.58
CA GLU A 116 4.53 -11.41 -18.12
C GLU A 116 3.42 -10.36 -18.15
N ASP A 117 3.56 -9.26 -17.42
CA ASP A 117 2.55 -8.21 -17.32
C ASP A 117 2.63 -7.25 -18.53
N PRO A 118 1.58 -7.18 -19.38
CA PRO A 118 1.57 -6.29 -20.55
C PRO A 118 1.60 -4.80 -20.17
N ASP A 119 1.23 -4.45 -18.94
CA ASP A 119 1.22 -3.07 -18.45
C ASP A 119 2.60 -2.60 -17.95
N VAL A 120 3.60 -3.50 -17.92
CA VAL A 120 4.95 -3.21 -17.43
C VAL A 120 5.95 -3.28 -18.58
N ASP A 121 6.65 -2.17 -18.81
CA ASP A 121 7.68 -2.10 -19.83
C ASP A 121 9.01 -2.71 -19.38
N GLN A 122 9.96 -2.85 -20.31
CA GLN A 122 11.28 -3.39 -19.99
C GLN A 122 12.07 -2.53 -18.98
N ALA A 123 11.77 -1.23 -18.88
CA ALA A 123 12.42 -0.35 -17.92
C ALA A 123 11.95 -0.66 -16.50
N GLY A 124 10.65 -0.86 -16.28
CA GLY A 124 10.07 -1.31 -15.00
C GLY A 124 10.64 -2.64 -14.54
N VAL A 125 10.75 -3.63 -15.44
CA VAL A 125 11.37 -4.94 -15.13
C VAL A 125 12.84 -4.79 -14.68
N LYS A 126 13.58 -3.85 -15.28
CA LYS A 126 14.98 -3.58 -14.91
C LYS A 126 15.08 -2.80 -13.59
N ALA A 127 14.18 -1.85 -13.36
CA ALA A 127 14.13 -1.02 -12.16
C ALA A 127 13.87 -1.85 -10.89
N TRP A 128 13.06 -2.91 -10.98
CA TRP A 128 12.72 -3.76 -9.84
C TRP A 128 13.92 -4.24 -9.02
N MET A 129 14.99 -4.69 -9.69
CA MET A 129 16.19 -5.18 -8.99
C MET A 129 16.93 -4.05 -8.26
N SER A 130 16.82 -2.80 -8.73
CA SER A 130 17.36 -1.62 -8.05
C SER A 130 16.50 -1.24 -6.85
N ASN A 131 15.18 -1.20 -7.02
CA ASN A 131 14.22 -0.90 -5.95
C ASN A 131 14.38 -1.90 -4.79
N CYS A 132 14.57 -3.18 -5.11
CA CYS A 132 14.87 -4.24 -4.14
C CYS A 132 16.07 -3.91 -3.23
N GLN A 133 17.12 -3.27 -3.74
CA GLN A 133 18.29 -2.90 -2.93
C GLN A 133 17.94 -1.79 -1.94
N GLY A 134 17.17 -0.79 -2.38
CA GLY A 134 16.67 0.28 -1.53
C GLY A 134 15.76 -0.25 -0.42
N ILE A 135 14.80 -1.11 -0.78
CA ILE A 135 13.88 -1.75 0.16
C ILE A 135 14.64 -2.60 1.18
N LEU A 136 15.58 -3.46 0.74
CA LEU A 136 16.40 -4.26 1.66
C LEU A 136 17.20 -3.39 2.62
N LYS A 137 17.78 -2.29 2.13
CA LYS A 137 18.50 -1.36 3.01
C LYS A 137 17.57 -0.77 4.06
N TRP A 138 16.42 -0.25 3.64
CA TRP A 138 15.43 0.32 4.54
C TRP A 138 14.96 -0.69 5.61
N VAL A 139 14.66 -1.94 5.21
CA VAL A 139 14.29 -2.99 6.18
C VAL A 139 15.42 -3.31 7.15
N ASN A 140 16.67 -3.38 6.68
CA ASN A 140 17.79 -3.66 7.57
C ASN A 140 18.03 -2.54 8.60
N ASP A 141 17.82 -1.30 8.19
CA ASP A 141 17.99 -0.10 9.01
C ASP A 141 16.88 0.02 10.07
N ASN A 142 15.66 -0.49 9.79
CA ASN A 142 14.49 -0.43 10.70
C ASN A 142 14.13 -1.76 11.36
N TRP A 143 14.97 -2.80 11.24
CA TRP A 143 14.62 -4.17 11.62
C TRP A 143 14.10 -4.36 13.05
N SER A 144 14.63 -3.59 14.02
CA SER A 144 14.22 -3.69 15.42
C SER A 144 12.77 -3.30 15.67
N ASP A 145 12.25 -2.42 14.82
CA ASP A 145 10.95 -1.77 15.00
C ASP A 145 9.91 -2.31 14.00
N LEU A 146 10.34 -3.24 13.14
CA LEU A 146 9.53 -3.79 12.07
C LEU A 146 8.71 -4.99 12.51
N GLN A 147 7.42 -4.92 12.24
CA GLN A 147 6.50 -6.04 12.25
C GLN A 147 6.17 -6.43 10.82
N PHE A 148 5.99 -7.73 10.57
CA PHE A 148 5.66 -8.26 9.25
C PHE A 148 4.21 -8.74 9.25
N TYR A 149 3.53 -8.54 8.13
CA TYR A 149 2.14 -8.93 7.97
C TYR A 149 1.95 -9.67 6.66
N THR A 150 1.34 -10.85 6.70
CA THR A 150 1.02 -11.68 5.54
C THR A 150 -0.50 -11.67 5.27
N ASN A 151 -0.89 -12.28 4.17
CA ASN A 151 -2.29 -12.46 3.80
C ASN A 151 -3.01 -13.46 4.75
N PRO A 152 -4.35 -13.52 4.72
CA PRO A 152 -5.14 -14.38 5.62
C PRO A 152 -4.81 -15.87 5.54
N ASP A 153 -4.31 -16.34 4.40
CA ASP A 153 -4.04 -17.74 4.12
C ASP A 153 -2.60 -18.14 4.52
N PHE A 154 -1.83 -17.20 5.08
CA PHE A 154 -0.42 -17.38 5.43
C PHE A 154 0.44 -17.87 4.26
N ASP A 155 0.12 -17.43 3.04
CA ASP A 155 0.94 -17.76 1.86
C ASP A 155 2.25 -16.94 1.86
N ILE A 156 3.30 -17.58 2.39
CA ILE A 156 4.64 -17.03 2.51
C ILE A 156 5.38 -16.87 1.18
N GLU A 157 4.85 -17.37 0.06
CA GLU A 157 5.42 -17.08 -1.28
C GLU A 157 5.04 -15.67 -1.77
N GLY A 158 4.01 -15.09 -1.15
CA GLY A 158 3.47 -13.79 -1.46
C GLY A 158 4.26 -12.60 -0.92
N THR A 159 3.78 -11.41 -1.26
CA THR A 159 4.26 -10.16 -0.66
C THR A 159 3.74 -10.04 0.77
N MET A 160 4.55 -9.42 1.63
CA MET A 160 4.15 -9.03 2.97
C MET A 160 4.03 -7.50 3.04
N ALA A 161 3.22 -7.02 3.98
CA ALA A 161 3.25 -5.64 4.44
C ALA A 161 4.24 -5.52 5.61
N PHE A 162 4.85 -4.36 5.74
CA PHE A 162 5.72 -4.03 6.86
C PHE A 162 5.00 -2.99 7.73
N ALA A 163 5.17 -3.05 9.03
CA ALA A 163 4.64 -2.03 9.91
C ALA A 163 5.68 -1.56 10.93
N ILE A 164 5.64 -0.26 11.23
CA ILE A 164 6.42 0.34 12.33
C ILE A 164 5.43 1.02 13.27
N HIS A 165 5.57 0.74 14.55
CA HIS A 165 4.77 1.40 15.58
C HIS A 165 5.38 2.78 15.90
N GLN A 166 4.59 3.84 15.75
CA GLN A 166 4.92 5.19 16.20
C GLN A 166 3.90 5.64 17.26
N GLU A 167 3.12 6.70 17.01
CA GLU A 167 1.92 7.03 17.80
C GLU A 167 0.74 6.12 17.41
N GLU A 168 0.65 5.83 16.12
CA GLU A 168 -0.22 4.84 15.49
C GLU A 168 0.67 3.80 14.75
N LYS A 169 0.07 2.91 13.96
CA LYS A 169 0.83 1.97 13.12
C LYS A 169 0.97 2.51 11.70
N ASP A 170 2.19 2.69 11.21
CA ASP A 170 2.43 3.01 9.79
C ASP A 170 2.68 1.70 9.03
N PHE A 171 1.91 1.47 7.97
CA PHE A 171 2.11 0.33 7.07
C PHE A 171 2.93 0.73 5.85
N TYR A 172 3.74 -0.20 5.35
CA TYR A 172 4.58 -0.02 4.18
C TYR A 172 4.38 -1.20 3.24
N PHE A 173 4.18 -0.87 1.97
CA PHE A 173 3.89 -1.84 0.92
C PHE A 173 4.84 -1.63 -0.27
N MET A 174 5.27 -2.74 -0.87
CA MET A 174 6.15 -2.71 -2.02
C MET A 174 5.31 -2.55 -3.30
N SER A 175 5.42 -1.42 -3.99
CA SER A 175 4.54 -1.11 -5.13
C SER A 175 4.67 -2.11 -6.28
N ASP A 176 5.90 -2.53 -6.59
CA ASP A 176 6.18 -3.45 -7.69
C ASP A 176 5.66 -4.87 -7.43
N THR A 177 5.36 -5.24 -6.17
CA THR A 177 4.81 -6.55 -5.82
C THR A 177 3.29 -6.60 -5.92
N LEU A 178 2.65 -5.45 -6.11
CA LEU A 178 1.21 -5.28 -6.16
C LEU A 178 0.71 -5.03 -7.59
N LYS A 179 -0.48 -5.56 -7.89
CA LYS A 179 -1.22 -5.33 -9.13
C LYS A 179 -2.53 -4.61 -8.81
N ALA A 180 -2.73 -3.46 -9.45
CA ALA A 180 -3.96 -2.69 -9.36
C ALA A 180 -5.07 -3.40 -10.14
N VAL A 181 -6.22 -3.58 -9.49
CA VAL A 181 -7.46 -4.11 -10.07
C VAL A 181 -8.52 -3.04 -9.90
N LYS A 182 -9.14 -2.63 -11.02
CA LYS A 182 -10.19 -1.60 -11.04
C LYS A 182 -11.56 -2.26 -10.99
N PHE A 183 -12.44 -1.75 -10.14
CA PHE A 183 -13.85 -2.16 -10.02
C PHE A 183 -14.80 -1.05 -10.46
#